data_AF-A0A7S3ZUV9-F1
#
_entry.id   AF-A0A7S3ZUV9-F1
#
_cell.length_a   1.000
_cell.length_b   1.000
_cell.length_c   1.000
_cell.angle_alpha   90.00
_cell.angle_beta   90.00
_cell.angle_gamma   90.00
#
_symmetry.space_group_name_H-M   'P 1'
#
loop_
_entity.id
_entity.type
_entity.pdbx_description
1 polymer ?
#
loop_
_entity_poly.entity_id
_entity_poly.type
_entity_poly.pdbx_seq_one_letter_code
_entity_poly.pdbx_strand_id
1 'polypeptide(L)'
;APMRERAKFGRLPSLLQSRRATVLLRHAALGCCSDSPRTLSSAALRSSITAMRRRRIIAVALLATSVAPLAPPAKRRLNFINLTNGIEALPVLDHATNICRIQSSRCEANDFYGVLQDLDHNLLFHLATGAECRIYDYGSRGTRWPGETEQKIPRAIWWGLVWVRYALEDVWKIPHDDTPTLRGYNVETLFREKLGRLPKPIYKKLKYYRKFSPAKVDLVGCYFVEGTVNDGRDDVYAEIVDEWLAGAPSASEA
;
A
#
# COMPACT_ATOMS: atom_id res chain seq x y z
N ALA A 1 45.07 -13.72 5.75
CA ALA A 1 44.15 -13.47 4.63
C ALA A 1 43.44 -14.76 4.27
N PRO A 2 42.09 -14.80 4.32
CA PRO A 2 41.32 -15.77 3.56
C PRO A 2 40.44 -15.12 2.50
N MET A 3 40.18 -15.92 1.47
CA MET A 3 39.56 -15.64 0.18
C MET A 3 38.15 -15.04 0.24
N ARG A 4 37.89 -14.12 -0.70
CA ARG A 4 36.57 -13.62 -1.07
C ARG A 4 35.81 -14.65 -1.89
N GLU A 5 34.68 -15.12 -1.38
CA GLU A 5 33.72 -15.93 -2.14
C GLU A 5 32.81 -14.99 -2.95
N ARG A 6 32.90 -15.06 -4.28
CA ARG A 6 32.01 -14.31 -5.20
C ARG A 6 30.71 -15.08 -5.36
N ALA A 7 29.62 -14.54 -4.83
CA ALA A 7 28.27 -15.03 -5.10
C ALA A 7 27.95 -14.96 -6.61
N LYS A 8 27.60 -16.12 -7.19
CA LYS A 8 27.12 -16.25 -8.57
C LYS A 8 25.68 -15.73 -8.63
N PHE A 9 25.43 -14.70 -9.44
CA PHE A 9 24.09 -14.21 -9.73
C PHE A 9 23.23 -15.34 -10.34
N GLY A 10 22.21 -15.76 -9.61
CA GLY A 10 21.20 -16.71 -10.08
C GLY A 10 20.41 -16.15 -11.25
N ARG A 11 20.06 -17.02 -12.20
CA ARG A 11 19.26 -16.68 -13.39
C ARG A 11 17.88 -16.17 -12.97
N LEU A 12 17.47 -15.05 -13.56
CA LEU A 12 16.13 -14.47 -13.38
C LEU A 12 15.02 -15.47 -13.78
N PRO A 13 13.88 -15.51 -13.05
CA PRO A 13 12.75 -16.38 -13.35
C PRO A 13 12.19 -16.20 -14.77
N SER A 14 11.72 -17.30 -15.37
CA SER A 14 11.23 -17.43 -16.75
C SER A 14 10.14 -16.43 -17.16
N LEU A 15 9.41 -15.85 -16.21
CA LEU A 15 8.38 -14.83 -16.44
C LEU A 15 8.91 -13.49 -16.96
N LEU A 16 10.22 -13.21 -16.84
CA LEU A 16 10.86 -12.02 -17.41
C LEU A 16 11.35 -12.22 -18.86
N GLN A 17 11.46 -13.46 -19.34
CA GLN A 17 11.85 -13.75 -20.74
C GLN A 17 10.69 -13.53 -21.71
N SER A 18 9.45 -13.75 -21.28
CA SER A 18 8.25 -13.57 -22.11
C SER A 18 8.01 -12.11 -22.54
N ARG A 19 8.41 -11.13 -21.72
CA ARG A 19 8.32 -9.69 -22.07
C ARG A 19 9.32 -9.24 -23.15
N ARG A 20 10.43 -9.96 -23.35
CA ARG A 20 11.37 -9.71 -24.46
C ARG A 20 10.83 -10.20 -25.81
N ALA A 21 10.07 -11.29 -25.83
CA ALA A 21 9.48 -11.85 -27.04
C ALA A 21 8.42 -10.91 -27.66
N THR A 22 7.64 -10.21 -26.82
CA THR A 22 6.61 -9.27 -27.30
C THR A 22 7.19 -7.99 -27.90
N VAL A 23 8.39 -7.56 -27.47
CA VAL A 23 9.06 -6.37 -28.01
C VAL A 23 9.77 -6.68 -29.33
N LEU A 24 10.33 -7.88 -29.50
CA LEU A 24 10.96 -8.30 -30.74
C LEU A 24 9.97 -8.52 -31.89
N LEU A 25 8.75 -9.00 -31.61
CA LEU A 25 7.68 -9.13 -32.61
C LEU A 25 7.17 -7.78 -33.13
N ARG A 26 7.30 -6.69 -32.37
CA ARG A 26 6.95 -5.33 -32.84
C ARG A 26 8.02 -4.74 -33.77
N HIS A 27 9.27 -5.16 -33.68
CA HIS A 27 10.35 -4.68 -34.56
C HIS A 27 10.40 -5.42 -35.90
N ALA A 28 9.97 -6.68 -35.97
CA ALA A 28 9.92 -7.44 -37.23
C ALA A 28 8.78 -7.01 -38.18
N ALA A 29 7.79 -6.25 -37.69
CA ALA A 29 6.64 -5.82 -38.48
C ALA A 29 6.84 -4.48 -39.22
N LEU A 30 7.98 -3.79 -39.03
CA LEU A 30 8.18 -2.41 -39.49
C LEU A 30 9.42 -2.18 -40.39
N GLY A 31 10.06 -3.22 -40.93
CA GLY A 31 11.18 -2.99 -41.85
C GLY A 31 11.50 -4.19 -42.75
N CYS A 32 11.16 -4.06 -44.03
CA CYS A 32 12.07 -4.22 -45.18
C CYS A 32 11.24 -4.23 -46.47
N CYS A 33 11.33 -3.14 -47.21
CA CYS A 33 10.97 -3.04 -48.62
C CYS A 33 12.18 -3.40 -49.48
N SER A 34 12.03 -4.32 -50.43
CA SER A 34 12.54 -4.17 -51.80
C SER A 34 12.01 -5.30 -52.69
N ASP A 35 11.47 -4.88 -53.84
CA ASP A 35 11.27 -5.60 -55.10
C ASP A 35 9.80 -5.77 -55.57
N SER A 36 9.57 -5.30 -56.80
CA SER A 36 8.29 -5.13 -57.51
C SER A 36 8.40 -5.86 -58.88
N PRO A 37 7.35 -6.01 -59.71
CA PRO A 37 6.03 -6.58 -59.45
C PRO A 37 5.70 -7.73 -60.44
N ARG A 38 4.79 -8.64 -60.07
CA ARG A 38 3.95 -9.35 -61.05
C ARG A 38 2.49 -9.09 -60.72
N THR A 39 1.77 -8.64 -61.74
CA THR A 39 0.39 -8.16 -61.73
C THR A 39 -0.60 -9.25 -61.33
N LEU A 40 -1.16 -9.14 -60.13
CA LEU A 40 -2.42 -9.77 -59.75
C LEU A 40 -3.46 -8.67 -59.59
N SER A 41 -4.57 -8.84 -60.32
CA SER A 41 -5.70 -7.91 -60.39
C SER A 41 -6.17 -7.46 -58.99
N SER A 42 -6.24 -6.13 -58.80
CA SER A 42 -6.50 -5.46 -57.53
C SER A 42 -7.89 -5.74 -56.92
N ALA A 43 -8.79 -6.38 -57.67
CA ALA A 43 -10.14 -6.72 -57.20
C ALA A 43 -10.18 -7.99 -56.34
N ALA A 44 -9.42 -9.04 -56.70
CA ALA A 44 -9.46 -10.33 -55.99
C ALA A 44 -8.77 -10.28 -54.61
N LEU A 45 -7.73 -9.44 -54.49
CA LEU A 45 -6.98 -9.25 -53.24
C LEU A 45 -7.79 -8.45 -52.21
N ARG A 46 -8.57 -7.44 -52.66
CA ARG A 46 -9.41 -6.62 -51.78
C ARG A 46 -10.60 -7.39 -51.21
N SER A 47 -11.20 -8.31 -51.97
CA SER A 47 -12.28 -9.18 -51.48
C SER A 47 -11.80 -10.23 -50.47
N SER A 48 -10.62 -10.82 -50.66
CA SER A 48 -10.07 -11.84 -49.73
C SER A 48 -9.59 -11.26 -48.40
N ILE A 49 -9.00 -10.06 -48.39
CA ILE A 49 -8.54 -9.38 -47.16
C ILE A 49 -9.73 -8.91 -46.30
N THR A 50 -10.81 -8.47 -46.95
CA THR A 50 -12.03 -8.01 -46.24
C THR A 50 -12.82 -9.18 -45.65
N ALA A 51 -12.88 -10.32 -46.35
CA ALA A 51 -13.49 -11.56 -45.85
C ALA A 51 -12.70 -12.21 -44.70
N MET A 52 -11.35 -12.18 -44.74
CA MET A 52 -10.51 -12.65 -43.63
C MET A 52 -10.56 -11.74 -42.40
N ARG A 53 -10.67 -10.42 -42.57
CA ARG A 53 -10.83 -9.48 -41.44
C ARG A 53 -12.17 -9.65 -40.72
N ARG A 54 -13.27 -9.89 -41.46
CA ARG A 54 -14.59 -10.14 -40.85
C ARG A 54 -14.68 -11.47 -40.10
N ARG A 55 -14.04 -12.54 -40.60
CA ARG A 55 -14.01 -13.84 -39.90
C ARG A 55 -13.13 -13.82 -38.64
N ARG A 56 -12.04 -13.05 -38.62
CA ARG A 56 -11.23 -12.86 -37.39
C ARG A 56 -11.92 -12.04 -36.31
N ILE A 57 -12.69 -11.01 -36.69
CA ILE A 57 -13.41 -10.18 -35.72
C ILE A 57 -14.55 -10.99 -35.06
N ILE A 58 -15.24 -11.85 -35.82
CA ILE A 58 -16.32 -12.69 -35.28
C ILE A 58 -15.75 -13.82 -34.39
N ALA A 59 -14.62 -14.44 -34.76
CA ALA A 59 -13.99 -15.48 -33.93
C ALA A 59 -13.40 -14.94 -32.62
N VAL A 60 -12.89 -13.69 -32.59
CA VAL A 60 -12.45 -13.04 -31.35
C VAL A 60 -13.63 -12.60 -30.49
N ALA A 61 -14.76 -12.19 -31.10
CA ALA A 61 -15.96 -11.80 -30.37
C ALA A 61 -16.72 -12.99 -29.76
N LEU A 62 -16.66 -14.18 -30.37
CA LEU A 62 -17.35 -15.39 -29.87
C LEU A 62 -16.57 -16.20 -28.82
N LEU A 63 -15.30 -15.90 -28.60
CA LEU A 63 -14.49 -16.46 -27.50
C LEU A 63 -14.45 -15.56 -26.25
N ALA A 64 -15.14 -14.42 -26.25
CA ALA A 64 -15.41 -13.62 -25.06
C ALA A 64 -16.58 -14.19 -24.24
N THR A 65 -16.79 -15.50 -24.32
CA THR A 65 -17.73 -16.24 -23.49
C THR A 65 -17.23 -16.23 -22.05
N SER A 66 -17.94 -15.45 -21.23
CA SER A 66 -18.19 -15.74 -19.82
C SER A 66 -16.94 -16.05 -18.99
N VAL A 67 -16.03 -15.09 -18.89
CA VAL A 67 -15.26 -14.98 -17.64
C VAL A 67 -16.23 -14.37 -16.63
N ALA A 68 -16.88 -15.22 -15.84
CA ALA A 68 -17.57 -14.76 -14.64
C ALA A 68 -16.60 -13.83 -13.88
N PRO A 69 -17.02 -12.67 -13.37
CA PRO A 69 -16.12 -11.77 -12.68
C PRO A 69 -15.50 -12.55 -11.53
N LEU A 70 -14.24 -12.95 -11.70
CA LEU A 70 -13.46 -13.59 -10.65
C LEU A 70 -13.55 -12.61 -9.49
N ALA A 71 -14.09 -13.06 -8.35
CA ALA A 71 -14.18 -12.22 -7.17
C ALA A 71 -12.83 -11.50 -7.01
N PRO A 72 -12.83 -10.17 -6.80
CA PRO A 72 -11.58 -9.43 -6.69
C PRO A 72 -10.71 -10.16 -5.66
N PRO A 73 -9.42 -10.38 -5.96
CA PRO A 73 -8.56 -11.13 -5.06
C PRO A 73 -8.66 -10.52 -3.67
N ALA A 74 -8.82 -11.39 -2.66
CA ALA A 74 -9.01 -10.95 -1.28
C ALA A 74 -7.92 -9.93 -0.92
N LYS A 75 -8.35 -8.79 -0.38
CA LYS A 75 -7.44 -7.71 -0.03
C LYS A 75 -6.42 -8.21 0.98
N ARG A 76 -5.13 -8.07 0.66
CA ARG A 76 -4.05 -8.42 1.57
C ARG A 76 -4.15 -7.57 2.84
N ARG A 77 -4.23 -8.22 4.00
CA ARG A 77 -4.27 -7.57 5.32
C ARG A 77 -2.90 -7.67 5.98
N LEU A 78 -2.46 -6.59 6.59
CA LEU A 78 -1.17 -6.50 7.27
C LEU A 78 -1.33 -5.81 8.61
N ASN A 79 -0.71 -6.39 9.62
CA ASN A 79 -0.69 -5.86 10.97
C ASN A 79 0.58 -5.02 11.16
N PHE A 80 0.39 -3.86 11.78
CA PHE A 80 1.45 -2.95 12.20
C PHE A 80 1.27 -2.61 13.67
N ILE A 81 2.33 -2.74 14.45
CA ILE A 81 2.41 -2.18 15.79
C ILE A 81 2.80 -0.71 15.70
N ASN A 82 1.98 0.18 16.28
CA ASN A 82 2.42 1.54 16.55
C ASN A 82 3.24 1.55 17.84
N LEU A 83 4.52 1.89 17.74
CA LEU A 83 5.32 2.08 18.95
C LEU A 83 4.79 3.29 19.73
N THR A 84 4.89 3.34 21.06
CA THR A 84 5.48 2.31 21.92
C THR A 84 4.38 1.41 22.47
N ASN A 85 3.30 2.01 22.99
CA ASN A 85 2.22 1.31 23.69
C ASN A 85 1.55 0.21 22.86
N GLY A 86 1.58 0.29 21.52
CA GLY A 86 1.12 -0.81 20.67
C GLY A 86 1.90 -2.13 20.84
N ILE A 87 3.10 -2.12 21.44
CA ILE A 87 3.87 -3.34 21.78
C ILE A 87 3.03 -4.31 22.62
N GLU A 88 2.12 -3.80 23.46
CA GLU A 88 1.20 -4.62 24.25
C GLU A 88 0.28 -5.52 23.39
N ALA A 89 0.16 -5.26 22.09
CA ALA A 89 -0.59 -6.12 21.17
C ALA A 89 0.22 -7.32 20.64
N LEU A 90 1.55 -7.37 20.84
CA LEU A 90 2.38 -8.46 20.32
C LEU A 90 1.91 -9.87 20.76
N PRO A 91 1.52 -10.11 22.02
CA PRO A 91 1.08 -11.44 22.46
C PRO A 91 -0.20 -11.95 21.79
N VAL A 92 -1.00 -11.05 21.20
CA VAL A 92 -2.28 -11.40 20.55
C VAL A 92 -2.22 -11.37 19.03
N LEU A 93 -1.07 -11.03 18.45
CA LEU A 93 -0.87 -10.95 17.00
C LEU A 93 0.14 -12.00 16.53
N ASP A 94 -0.10 -12.55 15.34
CA ASP A 94 0.82 -13.47 14.70
C ASP A 94 2.23 -12.85 14.53
N HIS A 95 3.25 -13.71 14.50
CA HIS A 95 4.66 -13.28 14.40
C HIS A 95 5.00 -12.48 13.13
N ALA A 96 4.14 -12.50 12.10
CA ALA A 96 4.28 -11.71 10.88
C ALA A 96 3.73 -10.27 11.05
N THR A 97 4.28 -9.52 12.01
CA THR A 97 3.83 -8.16 12.32
C THR A 97 4.89 -7.12 11.95
N ASN A 98 4.46 -6.03 11.30
CA ASN A 98 5.31 -4.91 10.93
C ASN A 98 5.30 -3.86 12.04
N ILE A 99 6.22 -2.90 11.99
CA ILE A 99 6.30 -1.82 12.97
C ILE A 99 6.11 -0.48 12.27
N CYS A 100 5.44 0.45 12.92
CA CYS A 100 5.37 1.85 12.50
C CYS A 100 5.47 2.79 13.70
N ARG A 101 5.66 4.09 13.42
CA ARG A 101 5.67 5.13 14.44
C ARG A 101 4.80 6.30 14.00
N ILE A 102 3.66 6.45 14.65
CA ILE A 102 2.74 7.59 14.56
C ILE A 102 2.65 8.18 15.96
N GLN A 103 3.39 9.27 16.18
CA GLN A 103 3.53 9.84 17.52
C GLN A 103 2.32 10.68 17.91
N SER A 104 1.68 10.33 19.02
CA SER A 104 0.59 11.10 19.62
C SER A 104 1.01 12.52 20.03
N SER A 105 2.26 12.70 20.47
CA SER A 105 2.83 14.00 20.83
C SER A 105 2.98 14.94 19.63
N ARG A 106 3.32 14.43 18.44
CA ARG A 106 3.34 15.23 17.20
C ARG A 106 1.94 15.68 16.80
N CYS A 107 0.94 14.81 16.98
CA CYS A 107 -0.46 15.18 16.76
C CYS A 107 -0.89 16.30 17.73
N GLU A 108 -0.55 16.17 19.01
CA GLU A 108 -0.84 17.18 20.04
C GLU A 108 -0.17 18.54 19.77
N ALA A 109 1.08 18.51 19.30
CA ALA A 109 1.82 19.71 18.89
C ALA A 109 1.38 20.29 17.53
N ASN A 110 0.41 19.67 16.84
CA ASN A 110 0.05 19.98 15.44
C ASN A 110 1.25 19.92 14.46
N ASP A 111 2.25 19.10 14.76
CA ASP A 111 3.39 18.78 13.91
C ASP A 111 3.03 17.66 12.92
N PHE A 112 2.12 18.00 12.02
CA PHE A 112 1.65 17.12 10.95
C PHE A 112 2.74 16.73 9.95
N TYR A 113 3.75 17.60 9.79
CA TYR A 113 4.94 17.30 9.02
C TYR A 113 5.69 16.13 9.63
N GLY A 114 5.95 16.21 10.94
CA GLY A 114 6.64 15.17 11.65
C GLY A 114 5.88 13.84 11.60
N VAL A 115 4.55 13.84 11.71
CA VAL A 115 3.76 12.60 11.55
C VAL A 115 4.05 11.91 10.20
N LEU A 116 4.09 12.68 9.11
CA LEU A 116 4.36 12.13 7.77
C LEU A 116 5.83 11.77 7.55
N GLN A 117 6.74 12.47 8.23
CA GLN A 117 8.18 12.16 8.19
C GLN A 117 8.45 10.75 8.74
N ASP A 118 7.79 10.38 9.84
CA ASP A 118 8.01 9.11 10.54
C ASP A 118 7.36 7.90 9.86
N LEU A 119 6.50 8.13 8.86
CA LEU A 119 5.91 7.02 8.09
C LEU A 119 6.98 6.22 7.37
N ASP A 120 7.11 4.94 7.73
CA ASP A 120 8.07 4.04 7.13
C ASP A 120 7.71 3.67 5.67
N HIS A 121 8.73 3.34 4.89
CA HIS A 121 8.62 2.97 3.48
C HIS A 121 7.84 1.67 3.23
N ASN A 122 7.88 0.72 4.16
CA ASN A 122 7.10 -0.53 4.13
C ASN A 122 5.60 -0.22 4.22
N LEU A 123 5.18 0.59 5.20
CA LEU A 123 3.78 1.03 5.34
C LEU A 123 3.31 1.79 4.09
N LEU A 124 4.10 2.76 3.62
CA LEU A 124 3.77 3.54 2.42
C LEU A 124 3.62 2.64 1.19
N PHE A 125 4.51 1.67 1.01
CA PHE A 125 4.44 0.74 -0.12
C PHE A 125 3.20 -0.14 -0.04
N HIS A 126 2.89 -0.70 1.13
CA HIS A 126 1.73 -1.58 1.29
C HIS A 126 0.41 -0.86 1.07
N LEU A 127 0.24 0.34 1.65
CA LEU A 127 -0.89 1.20 1.37
C LEU A 127 -0.99 1.55 -0.12
N ALA A 128 0.12 1.91 -0.75
CA ALA A 128 0.15 2.24 -2.17
C ALA A 128 -0.21 1.04 -3.05
N THR A 129 0.15 -0.20 -2.67
CA THR A 129 -0.25 -1.42 -3.40
C THR A 129 -1.68 -1.89 -3.09
N GLY A 130 -2.43 -1.14 -2.27
CA GLY A 130 -3.82 -1.44 -1.95
C GLY A 130 -4.01 -2.52 -0.89
N ALA A 131 -3.03 -2.74 0.00
CA ALA A 131 -3.22 -3.56 1.19
C ALA A 131 -4.08 -2.82 2.24
N GLU A 132 -4.77 -3.58 3.09
CA GLU A 132 -5.38 -3.09 4.33
C GLU A 132 -4.30 -3.13 5.42
N CYS A 133 -3.87 -1.96 5.90
CA CYS A 133 -2.87 -1.84 6.96
C CYS A 133 -3.59 -1.52 8.28
N ARG A 134 -3.54 -2.46 9.22
CA ARG A 134 -4.12 -2.33 10.57
C ARG A 134 -3.06 -1.88 11.54
N ILE A 135 -3.27 -0.72 12.17
CA ILE A 135 -2.35 -0.12 13.12
C ILE A 135 -2.87 -0.36 14.53
N TYR A 136 -2.14 -1.13 15.33
CA TYR A 136 -2.47 -1.46 16.71
C TYR A 136 -1.79 -0.49 17.67
N ASP A 137 -2.56 0.06 18.61
CA ASP A 137 -2.05 0.98 19.64
C ASP A 137 -2.92 0.96 20.91
N TYR A 138 -2.32 1.29 22.05
CA TYR A 138 -2.99 1.35 23.35
C TYR A 138 -3.04 2.78 23.87
N GLY A 139 -4.23 3.24 24.27
CA GLY A 139 -4.40 4.61 24.75
C GLY A 139 -4.02 4.69 26.22
N SER A 140 -3.14 5.61 26.59
CA SER A 140 -2.80 5.81 28.02
C SER A 140 -3.74 6.78 28.73
N ARG A 141 -4.42 7.66 27.98
CA ARG A 141 -5.32 8.68 28.54
C ARG A 141 -6.73 8.49 28.02
N GLY A 142 -7.68 8.47 28.95
CA GLY A 142 -9.10 8.46 28.61
C GLY A 142 -9.55 9.80 28.09
N THR A 143 -10.50 9.76 27.17
CA THR A 143 -11.35 10.91 26.91
C THR A 143 -12.76 10.51 27.27
N ARG A 144 -13.41 11.34 28.09
CA ARG A 144 -14.81 11.18 28.42
C ARG A 144 -15.63 12.07 27.49
N TRP A 145 -16.56 11.47 26.76
CA TRP A 145 -17.55 12.20 25.96
C TRP A 145 -18.81 12.43 26.79
N PRO A 146 -19.52 13.55 26.58
CA PRO A 146 -20.85 13.73 27.16
C PRO A 146 -21.78 12.61 26.67
N GLY A 147 -22.22 11.75 27.59
CA GLY A 147 -23.13 10.64 27.29
C GLY A 147 -22.47 9.30 26.90
N GLU A 148 -21.13 9.20 26.87
CA GLU A 148 -20.45 7.92 26.60
C GLU A 148 -19.58 7.44 27.77
N THR A 149 -19.39 6.13 27.81
CA THR A 149 -18.36 5.50 28.66
C THR A 149 -16.99 6.04 28.27
N GLU A 150 -16.11 6.24 29.25
CA GLU A 150 -14.74 6.67 29.00
C GLU A 150 -14.04 5.69 28.03
N GLN A 151 -13.61 6.20 26.87
CA GLN A 151 -12.86 5.42 25.89
C GLN A 151 -11.43 5.95 25.80
N LYS A 152 -10.47 5.04 25.88
CA LYS A 152 -9.04 5.35 25.74
C LYS A 152 -8.57 5.14 24.31
N ILE A 153 -9.18 5.86 23.35
CA ILE A 153 -8.73 5.80 21.95
C ILE A 153 -7.39 6.57 21.83
N PRO A 154 -6.30 5.94 21.36
CA PRO A 154 -5.03 6.60 21.16
C PRO A 154 -5.15 7.79 20.20
N ARG A 155 -4.49 8.90 20.54
CA ARG A 155 -4.44 10.08 19.64
C ARG A 155 -3.78 9.78 18.31
N ALA A 156 -2.80 8.89 18.28
CA ALA A 156 -2.22 8.39 17.05
C ALA A 156 -3.27 7.76 16.12
N ILE A 157 -4.28 7.10 16.69
CA ILE A 157 -5.38 6.48 15.94
C ILE A 157 -6.41 7.52 15.50
N TRP A 158 -7.10 8.18 16.43
CA TRP A 158 -8.23 9.05 16.05
C TRP A 158 -7.79 10.33 15.34
N TRP A 159 -6.55 10.78 15.51
CA TRP A 159 -6.00 11.97 14.85
C TRP A 159 -4.96 11.61 13.79
N GLY A 160 -3.93 10.87 14.20
CA GLY A 160 -2.78 10.57 13.34
C GLY A 160 -3.19 9.82 12.07
N LEU A 161 -3.98 8.75 12.18
CA LEU A 161 -4.40 7.98 11.00
C LEU A 161 -5.31 8.77 10.06
N VAL A 162 -6.20 9.61 10.61
CA VAL A 162 -7.08 10.48 9.82
C VAL A 162 -6.25 11.47 9.01
N TRP A 163 -5.21 12.07 9.63
CA TRP A 163 -4.27 12.94 8.93
C TRP A 163 -3.46 12.20 7.86
N VAL A 164 -2.90 11.03 8.18
CA VAL A 164 -2.10 10.24 7.24
C VAL A 164 -2.94 9.85 6.03
N ARG A 165 -4.16 9.35 6.24
CA ARG A 165 -5.09 9.00 5.17
C ARG A 165 -5.36 10.20 4.25
N TYR A 166 -5.76 11.33 4.83
CA TYR A 166 -6.03 12.57 4.07
C TYR A 166 -4.82 13.01 3.24
N ALA A 167 -3.64 13.05 3.85
CA ALA A 167 -2.42 13.49 3.17
C ALA A 167 -2.04 12.55 2.01
N LEU A 168 -2.15 11.24 2.22
CA LEU A 168 -1.86 10.26 1.16
C LEU A 168 -2.87 10.37 0.02
N GLU A 169 -4.17 10.43 0.32
CA GLU A 169 -5.22 10.56 -0.70
C GLU A 169 -5.01 11.81 -1.57
N ASP A 170 -4.74 12.98 -0.98
CA ASP A 170 -4.46 14.17 -1.79
C ASP A 170 -3.16 14.05 -2.59
N VAL A 171 -2.05 13.64 -1.96
CA VAL A 171 -0.75 13.56 -2.65
C VAL A 171 -0.81 12.55 -3.79
N TRP A 172 -1.54 11.45 -3.60
CA TRP A 172 -1.72 10.38 -4.57
C TRP A 172 -2.82 10.65 -5.59
N LYS A 173 -3.62 11.71 -5.38
CA LYS A 173 -4.79 12.10 -6.19
C LYS A 173 -5.84 10.99 -6.26
N ILE A 174 -6.10 10.41 -5.10
CA ILE A 174 -7.21 9.51 -4.82
C ILE A 174 -8.38 10.38 -4.34
N PRO A 175 -9.61 10.18 -4.84
CA PRO A 175 -10.78 10.87 -4.30
C PRO A 175 -10.92 10.62 -2.80
N HIS A 176 -11.26 11.65 -2.04
CA HIS A 176 -11.61 11.48 -0.63
C HIS A 176 -13.00 10.87 -0.53
N ASP A 177 -13.11 9.72 0.14
CA ASP A 177 -14.40 9.06 0.37
C ASP A 177 -15.25 9.86 1.37
N ASP A 178 -14.62 10.48 2.36
CA ASP A 178 -15.26 11.19 3.47
C ASP A 178 -14.58 12.53 3.81
N THR A 179 -15.34 13.45 4.39
CA THR A 179 -14.79 14.65 5.03
C THR A 179 -13.97 14.26 6.26
N PRO A 180 -12.70 14.68 6.39
CA PRO A 180 -11.89 14.32 7.56
C PRO A 180 -12.51 14.95 8.81
N THR A 181 -12.90 14.09 9.76
CA THR A 181 -13.44 14.52 11.04
C THR A 181 -12.58 14.01 12.19
N LEU A 182 -12.38 14.87 13.18
CA LEU A 182 -11.78 14.52 14.45
C LEU A 182 -12.85 14.68 15.51
N ARG A 183 -13.31 13.57 16.09
CA ARG A 183 -14.28 13.61 17.20
C ARG A 183 -15.57 14.36 16.80
N GLY A 184 -16.03 14.12 15.57
CA GLY A 184 -17.21 14.77 14.99
C GLY A 184 -16.98 16.17 14.41
N TYR A 185 -15.83 16.79 14.63
CA TYR A 185 -15.51 18.11 14.07
C TYR A 185 -14.84 17.98 12.71
N ASN A 186 -15.34 18.69 11.70
CA ASN A 186 -14.70 18.80 10.39
C ASN A 186 -13.35 19.52 10.53
N VAL A 187 -12.27 18.88 10.09
CA VAL A 187 -10.89 19.43 10.13
C VAL A 187 -10.27 19.64 8.76
N GLU A 188 -11.06 19.57 7.68
CA GLU A 188 -10.56 19.62 6.31
C GLU A 188 -9.77 20.89 6.03
N THR A 189 -10.25 22.05 6.48
CA THR A 189 -9.55 23.34 6.29
C THR A 189 -8.17 23.33 6.93
N LEU A 190 -8.07 22.85 8.18
CA LEU A 190 -6.80 22.70 8.89
C LEU A 190 -5.86 21.77 8.13
N PHE A 191 -6.37 20.62 7.69
CA PHE A 191 -5.59 19.62 6.99
C PHE A 191 -5.08 20.15 5.64
N ARG A 192 -5.93 20.82 4.88
CA ARG A 192 -5.55 21.44 3.60
C ARG A 192 -4.47 22.51 3.79
N GLU A 193 -4.60 23.37 4.80
CA GLU A 193 -3.59 24.38 5.15
C GLU A 193 -2.24 23.72 5.46
N LYS A 194 -2.24 22.70 6.33
CA LYS A 194 -1.03 22.00 6.76
C LYS A 194 -0.39 21.23 5.61
N LEU A 195 -1.20 20.62 4.74
CA LEU A 195 -0.70 19.91 3.56
C LEU A 195 -0.05 20.87 2.55
N GLY A 196 -0.65 22.05 2.34
CA GLY A 196 -0.11 23.09 1.46
C GLY A 196 1.23 23.66 1.91
N ARG A 197 1.58 23.51 3.19
CA ARG A 197 2.86 23.94 3.78
C ARG A 197 3.90 22.82 3.90
N LEU A 198 3.65 21.64 3.33
CA LEU A 198 4.60 20.54 3.42
C LEU A 198 5.95 20.87 2.76
N PRO A 199 7.09 20.63 3.45
CA PRO A 199 8.39 20.69 2.83
C PRO A 199 8.51 19.75 1.63
N LYS A 200 9.21 20.23 0.58
CA LYS A 200 9.43 19.49 -0.67
C LYS A 200 9.97 18.06 -0.45
N PRO A 201 10.90 17.77 0.48
CA PRO A 201 11.41 16.42 0.68
C PRO A 201 10.32 15.41 1.08
N ILE A 202 9.43 15.77 2.01
CA ILE A 202 8.35 14.89 2.45
C ILE A 202 7.30 14.74 1.37
N TYR A 203 6.91 15.83 0.71
CA TYR A 203 6.01 15.74 -0.43
C TYR A 203 6.55 14.79 -1.51
N LYS A 204 7.86 14.85 -1.82
CA LYS A 204 8.51 13.93 -2.76
C LYS A 204 8.52 12.48 -2.26
N LYS A 205 8.81 12.25 -0.97
CA LYS A 205 8.75 10.92 -0.33
C LYS A 205 7.37 10.28 -0.52
N LEU A 206 6.30 11.01 -0.19
CA LEU A 206 4.93 10.51 -0.34
C LEU A 206 4.58 10.32 -1.82
N LYS A 207 4.88 11.31 -2.68
CA LYS A 207 4.60 11.26 -4.12
C LYS A 207 5.29 10.10 -4.84
N TYR A 208 6.45 9.63 -4.37
CA TYR A 208 7.18 8.52 -4.96
C TYR A 208 6.30 7.27 -5.17
N TYR A 209 5.40 7.00 -4.22
CA TYR A 209 4.52 5.84 -4.23
C TYR A 209 3.25 6.00 -5.07
N ARG A 210 2.94 7.23 -5.52
CA ARG A 210 1.73 7.54 -6.30
C ARG A 210 1.57 6.71 -7.57
N LYS A 211 2.67 6.27 -8.18
CA LYS A 211 2.62 5.40 -9.39
C LYS A 211 1.98 4.03 -9.13
N PHE A 212 1.82 3.66 -7.87
CA PHE A 212 1.17 2.43 -7.44
C PHE A 212 -0.25 2.65 -6.91
N SER A 213 -0.69 3.92 -6.77
CA SER A 213 -1.87 4.32 -5.99
C SER A 213 -3.07 3.38 -6.15
N PRO A 214 -3.67 2.95 -5.03
CA PRO A 214 -4.88 2.15 -5.05
C PRO A 214 -6.11 3.01 -5.37
N ALA A 215 -7.27 2.36 -5.47
CA ALA A 215 -8.55 3.06 -5.53
C ALA A 215 -8.88 3.80 -4.21
N LYS A 216 -8.37 3.32 -3.07
CA LYS A 216 -8.53 3.94 -1.75
C LYS A 216 -7.37 3.60 -0.81
N VAL A 217 -7.04 4.51 0.10
CA VAL A 217 -6.07 4.25 1.18
C VAL A 217 -6.79 3.50 2.29
N ASP A 218 -6.33 2.30 2.64
CA ASP A 218 -6.99 1.48 3.66
C ASP A 218 -6.10 1.31 4.89
N LEU A 219 -6.26 2.27 5.79
CA LEU A 219 -5.47 2.45 7.01
C LEU A 219 -6.38 2.40 8.23
N VAL A 220 -6.46 1.26 8.89
CA VAL A 220 -7.42 1.00 9.97
C VAL A 220 -6.72 1.11 11.32
N GLY A 221 -7.32 1.82 12.27
CA GLY A 221 -6.85 1.84 13.65
C GLY A 221 -7.49 0.75 14.48
N CYS A 222 -6.68 0.00 15.22
CA CYS A 222 -7.09 -1.04 16.15
C CYS A 222 -6.63 -0.63 17.56
N TYR A 223 -7.56 -0.54 18.51
CA TYR A 223 -7.27 -0.13 19.88
C TYR A 223 -8.06 -0.95 20.89
N PHE A 224 -7.59 -0.92 22.12
CA PHE A 224 -8.15 -1.66 23.24
C PHE A 224 -8.88 -0.72 24.19
N VAL A 225 -10.04 -1.14 24.68
CA VAL A 225 -10.98 -0.29 25.44
C VAL A 225 -10.39 0.17 26.76
N GLU A 226 -9.71 -0.72 27.48
CA GLU A 226 -9.16 -0.46 28.82
C GLU A 226 -7.93 0.45 28.82
N GLY A 227 -7.33 0.66 27.64
CA GLY A 227 -6.07 1.38 27.45
C GLY A 227 -4.87 0.69 28.10
N THR A 228 -3.72 1.36 28.07
CA THR A 228 -2.50 0.85 28.72
C THR A 228 -2.41 1.30 30.18
N VAL A 229 -1.85 0.42 31.02
CA VAL A 229 -1.38 0.73 32.38
C VAL A 229 0.16 0.80 32.47
N ASN A 230 0.83 0.59 31.34
CA ASN A 230 2.29 0.48 31.20
C ASN A 230 2.92 1.71 30.54
N ASP A 231 2.17 2.81 30.37
CA ASP A 231 2.68 4.02 29.70
C ASP A 231 3.96 4.53 30.37
N GLY A 232 5.05 4.61 29.61
CA GLY A 232 6.38 5.01 30.09
C GLY A 232 7.17 3.94 30.84
N ARG A 233 6.71 2.68 30.89
CA ARG A 233 7.43 1.54 31.47
C ARG A 233 8.24 0.80 30.42
N ASP A 234 9.39 1.36 30.07
CA ASP A 234 10.28 0.80 29.04
C ASP A 234 10.76 -0.63 29.36
N ASP A 235 10.91 -0.97 30.65
CA ASP A 235 11.22 -2.30 31.16
C ASP A 235 10.17 -3.34 30.72
N VAL A 236 8.89 -3.04 30.93
CA VAL A 236 7.78 -3.94 30.59
C VAL A 236 7.69 -4.14 29.08
N TYR A 237 7.88 -3.08 28.29
CA TYR A 237 7.86 -3.18 26.84
C TYR A 237 9.01 -4.05 26.31
N ALA A 238 10.19 -4.00 26.92
CA ALA A 238 11.30 -4.86 26.58
C ALA A 238 10.99 -6.34 26.89
N GLU A 239 10.44 -6.63 28.08
CA GLU A 239 10.02 -7.98 28.47
C GLU A 239 9.00 -8.57 27.49
N ILE A 240 7.97 -7.80 27.10
CA ILE A 240 6.96 -8.25 26.12
C ILE A 240 7.62 -8.62 24.77
N VAL A 241 8.59 -7.83 24.32
CA VAL A 241 9.31 -8.10 23.06
C VAL A 241 10.16 -9.37 23.19
N ASP A 242 10.87 -9.54 24.30
CA ASP A 242 11.70 -10.71 24.55
C ASP A 242 10.86 -12.00 24.60
N GLU A 243 9.72 -11.98 25.29
CA GLU A 243 8.78 -13.10 25.34
C GLU A 243 8.21 -13.43 23.94
N TRP A 244 7.82 -12.40 23.18
CA TRP A 244 7.30 -12.58 21.82
C TRP A 244 8.35 -13.16 20.87
N LEU A 245 9.62 -12.75 20.99
CA LEU A 245 10.73 -13.29 20.22
C LEU A 245 11.05 -14.74 20.62
N ALA A 246 10.96 -15.07 21.92
CA ALA A 246 11.18 -16.43 22.40
C ALA A 246 10.09 -17.42 21.91
N GLY A 247 8.87 -16.94 21.68
CA GLY A 247 7.77 -17.73 21.13
C GLY A 247 7.77 -17.86 19.60
N ALA A 248 8.60 -17.10 18.88
CA ALA A 248 8.59 -17.10 17.41
C ALA A 248 9.15 -18.42 16.85
N PRO A 249 8.47 -19.04 15.85
CA PRO A 249 8.97 -20.26 15.22
C PRO A 249 10.35 -20.01 14.60
N SER A 250 11.25 -20.97 14.76
CA SER A 250 12.61 -20.87 14.25
C SER A 250 12.58 -20.66 12.72
N ALA A 251 13.46 -19.82 12.18
CA ALA A 251 13.51 -19.53 10.73
C ALA A 251 13.78 -20.78 9.85
N SER A 252 14.04 -21.94 10.46
CA SER A 252 14.14 -23.25 9.81
C SER A 252 12.80 -23.97 9.59
N GLU A 253 11.69 -23.47 10.12
CA GLU A 253 10.37 -24.13 10.10
C GLU A 253 9.29 -23.40 9.25
N ALA A 254 9.65 -22.31 8.57
CA ALA A 254 8.77 -21.52 7.69
C ALA A 254 9.17 -21.62 6.21
#